data_AF-A0A1W9T6H7-F1
#
_entry.id   AF-A0A1W9T6H7-F1
#
_cell.length_a   1.000
_cell.length_b   1.000
_cell.length_c   1.000
_cell.angle_alpha   90.00
_cell.angle_beta   90.00
_cell.angle_gamma   90.00
#
_symmetry.space_group_name_H-M   'P 1'
#
loop_
_entity.id
_entity.type
_entity.pdbx_description
1 polymer ?
#
loop_
_entity_poly.entity_id
_entity_poly.type
_entity_poly.pdbx_seq_one_letter_code
_entity_poly.pdbx_strand_id
1 'polypeptide(L)'
;MKRRIDIFILIILAAMLTGCGSGKQRQWDTLKNCKQENTELSMQVQRLESENTQLTEQVNTLSTLDAAARLEALDTLEKIRIGKHTGFYDKDDDGTNETLVVYLEPLDSAQDYTKAVGKVNIQLWDLNAAENKAKQAEWTLEPAELHKTWLLLIMQVLITN
;
A
#
# COMPACT_ATOMS: atom_id res chain seq x y z
N MET A 1 78.17 -52.94 -5.17
CA MET A 1 76.77 -52.62 -5.58
C MET A 1 75.69 -53.04 -4.58
N LYS A 2 75.89 -54.05 -3.70
CA LYS A 2 74.89 -54.47 -2.70
C LYS A 2 74.57 -53.41 -1.61
N ARG A 3 75.57 -52.70 -1.07
CA ARG A 3 75.40 -51.67 -0.01
C ARG A 3 74.52 -50.46 -0.35
N ARG A 4 74.27 -50.17 -1.65
CA ARG A 4 73.42 -49.03 -2.04
C ARG A 4 71.94 -49.42 -2.05
N ILE A 5 71.62 -50.69 -2.31
CA ILE A 5 70.24 -51.19 -2.37
C ILE A 5 69.62 -51.26 -0.96
N ASP A 6 70.41 -51.63 0.05
CA ASP A 6 69.95 -51.72 1.44
C ASP A 6 69.54 -50.34 2.01
N ILE A 7 70.19 -49.27 1.58
CA ILE A 7 69.87 -47.90 2.02
C ILE A 7 68.55 -47.41 1.39
N PHE A 8 68.29 -47.74 0.12
CA PHE A 8 67.04 -47.36 -0.53
C PHE A 8 65.83 -48.10 0.05
N ILE A 9 65.99 -49.36 0.45
CA ILE A 9 64.91 -50.15 1.08
C ILE A 9 64.57 -49.60 2.47
N LEU A 10 65.56 -49.16 3.25
CA LEU A 10 65.35 -48.56 4.57
C LEU A 10 64.64 -47.19 4.50
N ILE A 11 64.91 -46.39 3.46
CA ILE A 11 64.25 -45.09 3.26
C ILE A 11 62.79 -45.27 2.81
N ILE A 12 62.50 -46.26 1.96
CA ILE A 12 61.13 -46.56 1.51
C ILE A 12 60.29 -47.12 2.67
N LEU A 13 60.88 -47.93 3.55
CA LEU A 13 60.18 -48.47 4.72
C LEU A 13 59.89 -47.38 5.77
N ALA A 14 60.79 -46.40 5.94
CA ALA A 14 60.58 -45.24 6.81
C ALA A 14 59.50 -44.28 6.26
N ALA A 15 59.39 -44.14 4.94
CA ALA A 15 58.38 -43.29 4.30
C ALA A 15 56.95 -43.85 4.40
N MET A 16 56.77 -45.15 4.61
CA MET A 16 55.44 -45.74 4.82
C MET A 16 54.90 -45.62 6.25
N LEU A 17 55.73 -45.21 7.23
CA LEU A 17 55.32 -45.08 8.64
C LEU A 17 54.86 -43.67 9.04
N THR A 18 54.97 -42.65 8.17
CA THR A 18 54.50 -41.28 8.45
C THR A 18 53.08 -40.99 7.93
N GLY A 19 52.39 -41.99 7.39
CA GLY A 19 51.06 -41.87 6.78
C GLY A 19 49.90 -42.26 7.69
N CYS A 20 49.85 -41.85 8.95
CA CYS A 20 48.61 -41.98 9.73
C CYS A 20 48.58 -41.00 10.91
N GLY A 21 47.81 -39.90 10.79
CA GLY A 21 47.49 -39.10 11.98
C GLY A 21 47.14 -37.64 11.75
N SER A 22 46.05 -37.34 11.04
CA SER A 22 45.36 -36.03 11.18
C SER A 22 43.98 -35.92 10.48
N GLY A 23 43.31 -37.03 10.17
CA GLY A 23 42.05 -37.01 9.39
C GLY A 23 40.74 -37.07 10.19
N LYS A 24 40.76 -37.51 11.46
CA LYS A 24 39.52 -37.76 12.22
C LYS A 24 38.85 -36.49 12.75
N GLN A 25 39.61 -35.48 13.16
CA GLN A 25 39.05 -34.26 13.78
C GLN A 25 38.11 -33.50 12.82
N ARG A 26 38.53 -33.30 11.55
CA ARG A 26 37.75 -32.58 10.53
C ARG A 26 36.41 -33.25 10.17
N GLN A 27 36.28 -34.58 10.31
CA GLN A 27 35.03 -35.29 10.00
C GLN A 27 34.00 -35.19 11.13
N TRP A 28 34.46 -35.10 12.38
CA TRP A 28 33.57 -34.88 13.53
C TRP A 28 33.02 -33.45 13.55
N ASP A 29 33.83 -32.48 13.15
CA ASP A 29 33.42 -31.07 13.06
C ASP A 29 32.36 -30.87 11.96
N THR A 30 32.51 -31.50 10.77
CA THR A 30 31.51 -31.43 9.71
C THR A 30 30.21 -32.14 10.08
N LEU A 31 30.27 -33.29 10.76
CA LEU A 31 29.07 -33.98 11.25
C LEU A 31 28.32 -33.15 12.29
N LYS A 32 29.06 -32.46 13.18
CA LYS A 32 28.48 -31.59 14.20
C LYS A 32 27.83 -30.35 13.57
N ASN A 33 28.51 -29.71 12.61
CA ASN A 33 27.97 -28.55 11.89
C ASN A 33 26.71 -28.92 11.09
N CYS A 34 26.72 -30.05 10.38
CA CYS A 34 25.56 -30.52 9.63
C CYS A 34 24.36 -30.84 10.54
N LYS A 35 24.60 -31.40 11.74
CA LYS A 35 23.55 -31.63 12.73
C LYS A 35 22.98 -30.31 13.29
N GLN A 36 23.84 -29.32 13.49
CA GLN A 36 23.44 -28.00 13.96
C GLN A 36 22.61 -27.26 12.89
N GLU A 37 23.06 -27.25 11.64
CA GLU A 37 22.34 -26.67 10.50
C GLU A 37 20.98 -27.33 10.28
N ASN A 38 20.89 -28.66 10.34
CA ASN A 38 19.59 -29.35 10.25
C ASN A 38 18.63 -28.97 11.39
N THR A 39 19.17 -28.78 12.60
CA THR A 39 18.35 -28.36 13.75
C THR A 39 17.86 -26.92 13.55
N GLU A 40 18.73 -26.04 13.08
CA GLU A 40 18.41 -24.63 12.81
C GLU A 40 17.41 -24.47 11.68
N LEU A 41 17.63 -25.16 10.55
CA LEU A 41 16.69 -25.18 9.43
C LEU A 41 15.34 -25.76 9.86
N SER A 42 15.32 -26.83 10.66
CA SER A 42 14.06 -27.39 11.18
C SER A 42 13.31 -26.41 12.07
N MET A 43 14.01 -25.63 12.90
CA MET A 43 13.40 -24.56 13.69
C MET A 43 12.87 -23.43 12.81
N GLN A 44 13.59 -23.06 11.74
CA GLN A 44 13.14 -22.04 10.79
C GLN A 44 11.89 -22.48 10.03
N VAL A 45 11.83 -23.74 9.59
CA VAL A 45 10.64 -24.31 8.93
C VAL A 45 9.44 -24.26 9.87
N GLN A 46 9.58 -24.74 11.11
CA GLN A 46 8.49 -24.69 12.09
C GLN A 46 8.02 -23.27 12.38
N ARG A 47 8.95 -22.32 12.47
CA ARG A 47 8.63 -20.90 12.66
C ARG A 47 7.85 -20.35 11.47
N LEU A 48 8.32 -20.57 10.25
CA LEU A 48 7.67 -20.09 9.03
C LEU A 48 6.30 -20.75 8.80
N GLU A 49 6.14 -22.02 9.17
CA GLU A 49 4.84 -22.71 9.15
C GLU A 49 3.86 -22.10 10.16
N SER A 50 4.34 -21.81 11.37
CA SER A 50 3.55 -21.11 12.40
C SER A 50 3.14 -19.71 11.95
N GLU A 51 4.08 -18.93 11.38
CA GLU A 51 3.80 -17.59 10.84
C GLU A 51 2.80 -17.65 9.68
N ASN A 52 2.96 -18.60 8.74
CA ASN A 52 1.99 -18.79 7.65
C ASN A 52 0.60 -19.19 8.16
N THR A 53 0.53 -20.03 9.20
CA THR A 53 -0.74 -20.43 9.80
C THR A 53 -1.44 -19.22 10.41
N GLN A 54 -0.72 -18.41 11.19
CA GLN A 54 -1.27 -17.18 11.78
C GLN A 54 -1.72 -16.16 10.73
N LEU A 55 -0.92 -15.95 9.68
CA LEU A 55 -1.29 -15.05 8.58
C LEU A 55 -2.51 -15.57 7.83
N THR A 56 -2.60 -16.89 7.61
CA THR A 56 -3.75 -17.52 6.97
C THR A 56 -5.01 -17.38 7.83
N GLU A 57 -4.90 -17.57 9.15
CA GLU A 57 -6.01 -17.35 10.09
C GLU A 57 -6.47 -15.89 10.11
N GLN A 58 -5.53 -14.93 10.09
CA GLN A 58 -5.85 -13.51 9.99
C GLN A 58 -6.56 -13.19 8.68
N VAL A 59 -6.06 -13.69 7.54
CA VAL A 59 -6.70 -13.50 6.23
C VAL A 59 -8.08 -14.14 6.21
N ASN A 60 -8.26 -15.33 6.77
CA ASN A 60 -9.55 -16.00 6.86
C ASN A 60 -10.55 -15.25 7.77
N THR A 61 -10.07 -14.70 8.89
CA THR A 61 -10.90 -13.88 9.78
C THR A 61 -11.33 -12.58 9.09
N LEU A 62 -10.44 -11.97 8.31
CA LEU A 62 -10.73 -10.75 7.56
C LEU A 62 -11.53 -11.00 6.28
N SER A 63 -11.46 -12.19 5.69
CA SER A 63 -12.21 -12.58 4.49
C SER A 63 -13.61 -13.12 4.81
N THR A 64 -13.83 -13.57 6.04
CA THR A 64 -15.16 -13.95 6.56
C THR A 64 -16.01 -12.74 6.95
N LEU A 65 -15.42 -11.55 7.07
CA LEU A 65 -16.17 -10.29 7.03
C LEU A 65 -16.78 -10.16 5.63
N ASP A 66 -18.07 -10.45 5.52
CA ASP A 66 -18.84 -10.40 4.28
C ASP A 66 -18.60 -9.08 3.55
N ALA A 67 -18.43 -9.13 2.22
CA ALA A 67 -18.16 -7.95 1.43
C ALA A 67 -19.29 -6.91 1.58
N ALA A 68 -20.52 -7.36 1.79
CA ALA A 68 -21.65 -6.50 2.13
C ALA A 68 -21.50 -5.83 3.50
N ALA A 69 -21.10 -6.57 4.54
CA ALA A 69 -20.85 -6.00 5.86
C ALA A 69 -19.70 -4.98 5.86
N ARG A 70 -18.69 -5.17 5.01
CA ARG A 70 -17.59 -4.20 4.82
C ARG A 70 -18.06 -2.94 4.10
N LEU A 71 -18.98 -3.07 3.13
CA LEU A 71 -19.57 -1.92 2.43
C LEU A 71 -20.57 -1.15 3.30
N GLU A 72 -21.35 -1.84 4.13
CA GLU A 72 -22.25 -1.22 5.12
C GLU A 72 -21.49 -0.47 6.22
N ALA A 73 -20.26 -0.90 6.54
CA ALA A 73 -19.39 -0.22 7.48
C ALA A 73 -18.64 0.99 6.88
N LEU A 74 -18.74 1.24 5.57
CA LEU A 74 -18.17 2.43 4.96
C LEU A 74 -19.19 3.57 5.01
N ASP A 75 -18.74 4.73 5.47
CA ASP A 75 -19.55 5.94 5.45
C ASP A 75 -19.97 6.28 4.02
N THR A 76 -21.27 6.16 3.74
CA THR A 76 -21.85 6.52 2.45
C THR A 76 -22.20 7.99 2.42
N LEU A 77 -22.02 8.64 1.26
CA LEU A 77 -22.52 9.99 1.02
C LEU A 77 -24.04 10.03 1.19
N GLU A 78 -24.53 10.79 2.16
CA GLU A 78 -25.95 10.98 2.40
C GLU A 78 -26.46 12.23 1.68
N LYS A 79 -25.72 13.34 1.79
CA LYS A 79 -26.14 14.63 1.21
C LYS A 79 -24.98 15.50 0.78
N ILE A 80 -25.26 16.43 -0.13
CA ILE A 80 -24.34 17.48 -0.56
C ILE A 80 -24.95 18.83 -0.18
N ARG A 81 -24.20 19.64 0.57
CA ARG A 81 -24.58 21.02 0.92
C ARG A 81 -23.71 22.01 0.14
N ILE A 82 -24.30 23.15 -0.21
CA ILE A 82 -23.56 24.30 -0.73
C ILE A 82 -23.03 25.10 0.46
N GLY A 83 -21.71 25.25 0.53
CA GLY A 83 -21.02 25.92 1.62
C GLY A 83 -21.26 27.44 1.62
N LYS A 84 -21.16 28.05 2.81
CA LYS A 84 -21.48 29.47 3.07
C LYS A 84 -20.68 30.46 2.22
N HIS A 85 -19.48 30.08 1.81
CA HIS A 85 -18.58 30.93 1.02
C HIS A 85 -18.81 30.78 -0.49
N THR A 86 -19.89 30.12 -0.91
CA THR A 86 -20.26 30.05 -2.33
C THR A 86 -20.76 31.41 -2.81
N GLY A 87 -20.24 31.90 -3.92
CA GLY A 87 -20.62 33.20 -4.45
C GLY A 87 -19.79 33.62 -5.65
N PHE A 88 -20.14 34.78 -6.20
CA PHE A 88 -19.33 35.44 -7.22
C PHE A 88 -18.23 36.28 -6.57
N TYR A 89 -17.07 36.28 -7.20
CA TYR A 89 -15.86 36.94 -6.76
C TYR A 89 -15.22 37.68 -7.94
N ASP A 90 -14.80 38.90 -7.64
CA ASP A 90 -13.83 39.67 -8.41
C ASP A 90 -12.45 39.05 -8.20
N LYS A 91 -11.83 38.58 -9.28
CA LYS A 91 -10.55 37.85 -9.20
C LYS A 91 -9.36 38.77 -9.41
N ASP A 92 -9.52 39.87 -10.14
CA ASP A 92 -8.45 40.82 -10.49
C ASP A 92 -8.60 42.20 -9.83
N ASP A 93 -9.56 42.33 -8.91
CA ASP A 93 -9.91 43.54 -8.16
C ASP A 93 -10.29 44.71 -9.09
N ASP A 94 -10.91 44.42 -10.25
CA ASP A 94 -11.32 45.42 -11.25
C ASP A 94 -12.71 46.05 -10.97
N GLY A 95 -13.41 45.54 -9.95
CA GLY A 95 -14.74 45.96 -9.53
C GLY A 95 -15.88 45.16 -10.19
N THR A 96 -15.56 44.22 -11.07
CA THR A 96 -16.51 43.33 -11.74
C THR A 96 -16.39 41.93 -11.11
N ASN A 97 -17.48 41.15 -11.15
CA ASN A 97 -17.51 39.80 -10.59
C ASN A 97 -17.53 38.77 -11.72
N GLU A 98 -16.37 38.17 -12.05
CA GLU A 98 -16.22 37.24 -13.19
C GLU A 98 -16.26 35.78 -12.76
N THR A 99 -15.91 35.49 -11.50
CA THR A 99 -15.63 34.12 -11.05
C THR A 99 -16.67 33.63 -10.06
N LEU A 100 -17.39 32.56 -10.40
CA LEU A 100 -18.22 31.84 -9.43
C LEU A 100 -17.36 30.83 -8.70
N VAL A 101 -17.31 30.91 -7.37
CA VAL A 101 -16.68 29.90 -6.53
C VAL A 101 -17.77 29.11 -5.83
N VAL A 102 -17.79 27.79 -6.02
CA VAL A 102 -18.75 26.89 -5.40
C VAL A 102 -18.03 26.02 -4.39
N TYR A 103 -18.45 26.12 -3.13
CA TYR A 103 -18.00 25.22 -2.06
C TYR A 103 -19.02 24.10 -1.91
N LEU A 104 -18.57 22.87 -2.08
CA LEU A 104 -19.40 21.68 -1.90
C LEU A 104 -18.96 20.94 -0.64
N GLU A 105 -19.96 20.68 0.19
CA GLU A 105 -19.85 20.04 1.51
C GLU A 105 -20.59 18.69 1.47
N PRO A 106 -19.93 17.63 0.99
CA PRO A 106 -20.45 16.27 1.05
C PRO A 106 -20.43 15.76 2.50
N LEU A 107 -21.56 15.26 2.94
CA LEU A 107 -21.81 14.82 4.31
C LEU A 107 -22.28 13.36 4.30
N ASP A 108 -21.72 12.58 5.22
CA ASP A 108 -22.16 11.20 5.46
C ASP A 108 -23.40 11.14 6.37
N SER A 109 -23.83 9.92 6.67
CA SER A 109 -24.97 9.64 7.56
C SER A 109 -24.79 10.16 9.00
N ALA A 110 -23.54 10.35 9.45
CA ALA A 110 -23.21 10.92 10.75
C ALA A 110 -23.14 12.47 10.72
N GLN A 111 -23.35 13.08 9.54
CA GLN A 111 -23.21 14.52 9.29
C GLN A 111 -21.75 15.01 9.34
N ASP A 112 -20.80 14.11 9.15
CA ASP A 112 -19.38 14.44 9.04
C ASP A 112 -18.99 14.66 7.58
N TYR A 113 -17.98 15.52 7.38
CA TYR A 113 -17.46 15.79 6.03
C TYR A 113 -16.75 14.56 5.48
N THR A 114 -17.18 14.10 4.31
CA THR A 114 -16.62 12.89 3.69
C THR A 114 -16.20 13.11 2.25
N LYS A 115 -15.11 12.45 1.81
CA LYS A 115 -14.71 12.47 0.41
C LYS A 115 -15.52 11.44 -0.37
N ALA A 116 -16.38 11.91 -1.26
CA ALA A 116 -17.13 11.03 -2.16
C ALA A 116 -16.44 10.91 -3.53
N VAL A 117 -16.34 9.68 -4.03
CA VAL A 117 -15.95 9.42 -5.42
C VAL A 117 -17.18 9.58 -6.30
N GLY A 118 -17.06 10.35 -7.37
CA GLY A 118 -18.18 10.51 -8.30
C GLY A 118 -17.96 11.66 -9.26
N LYS A 119 -19.06 12.03 -9.91
CA LYS A 119 -19.15 13.12 -10.88
C LYS A 119 -20.08 14.19 -10.30
N VAL A 120 -19.72 15.46 -10.49
CA VAL A 120 -20.52 16.58 -9.98
C VAL A 120 -21.04 17.39 -11.17
N ASN A 121 -22.35 17.63 -11.19
CA ASN A 121 -23.01 18.53 -12.13
C ASN A 121 -23.50 19.77 -11.36
N ILE A 122 -23.07 20.95 -11.80
CA ILE A 122 -23.42 22.23 -11.20
C ILE A 122 -24.19 23.03 -12.23
N GLN A 123 -25.37 23.53 -11.86
CA GLN A 123 -26.18 24.39 -12.72
C GLN A 123 -26.40 25.74 -12.05
N LEU A 124 -26.23 26.80 -12.82
CA LEU A 124 -26.55 28.16 -12.41
C LEU A 124 -27.90 28.55 -12.99
N TRP A 125 -28.81 28.96 -12.11
CA TRP A 125 -30.16 29.37 -12.45
C TRP A 125 -30.41 30.82 -12.03
N ASP A 126 -30.96 31.62 -12.95
CA ASP A 126 -31.57 32.90 -12.65
C ASP A 126 -33.06 32.68 -12.32
N LEU A 127 -33.39 32.83 -11.04
CA LEU A 127 -34.74 32.62 -10.52
C LEU A 127 -35.74 33.72 -10.93
N ASN A 128 -35.25 34.83 -11.49
CA ASN A 128 -36.10 35.93 -11.95
C ASN A 128 -36.41 35.84 -13.45
N ALA A 129 -35.74 34.97 -14.20
CA ALA A 129 -35.95 34.80 -15.63
C ALA A 129 -37.17 33.91 -15.93
N ALA A 130 -37.70 34.03 -17.15
CA ALA A 130 -38.72 33.11 -17.65
C ALA A 130 -38.19 31.67 -17.71
N GLU A 131 -39.06 30.66 -17.57
CA GLU A 131 -38.68 29.23 -17.44
C GLU A 131 -37.68 28.75 -18.51
N ASN A 132 -37.81 29.21 -19.75
CA ASN A 132 -36.94 28.83 -20.87
C ASN A 132 -35.58 29.56 -20.90
N LYS A 133 -35.34 30.50 -20.00
CA LYS A 133 -34.10 31.28 -19.85
C LYS A 133 -33.54 31.22 -18.43
N ALA A 134 -34.16 30.45 -17.54
CA ALA A 134 -33.76 30.36 -16.15
C ALA A 134 -32.38 29.70 -15.99
N LYS A 135 -32.06 28.66 -16.76
CA LYS A 135 -30.71 28.06 -16.73
C LYS A 135 -29.72 28.95 -17.47
N GLN A 136 -28.78 29.55 -16.74
CA GLN A 136 -27.75 30.44 -17.27
C GLN A 136 -26.52 29.65 -17.75
N ALA A 137 -26.11 28.65 -16.96
CA ALA A 137 -24.92 27.87 -17.25
C ALA A 137 -24.94 26.50 -16.56
N GLU A 138 -24.10 25.59 -17.04
CA GLU A 138 -23.96 24.23 -16.54
C GLU A 138 -22.52 23.77 -16.65
N TRP A 139 -21.99 23.21 -15.56
CA TRP A 139 -20.65 22.65 -15.49
C TRP A 139 -20.71 21.22 -15.03
N THR A 140 -19.79 20.44 -15.54
CA THR A 140 -19.67 19.03 -15.23
C THR A 140 -18.21 18.76 -14.88
N LEU A 141 -17.98 18.28 -13.67
CA LEU A 141 -16.65 17.96 -13.17
C LEU A 141 -16.49 16.45 -13.09
N GLU A 142 -15.48 15.95 -13.79
CA GLU A 142 -15.14 14.54 -13.80
C GLU A 142 -14.33 14.16 -12.54
N PRO A 143 -14.34 12.87 -12.12
CA PRO A 143 -13.64 12.43 -10.90
C PRO A 143 -12.17 12.86 -10.82
N ALA A 144 -11.46 12.88 -11.96
CA ALA A 144 -10.06 13.26 -12.04
C ALA A 144 -9.82 14.76 -11.79
N GLU A 145 -10.80 15.61 -12.08
CA GLU A 145 -10.77 17.05 -11.84
C GLU A 145 -11.13 17.34 -10.38
N LEU A 146 -12.17 16.67 -9.89
CA LEU A 146 -12.63 16.75 -8.50
C LEU A 146 -11.53 16.37 -7.51
N HIS A 147 -10.70 15.38 -7.84
CA HIS A 147 -9.57 15.00 -6.99
C HIS A 147 -8.60 16.17 -6.71
N LYS A 148 -8.47 17.12 -7.63
CA LYS A 148 -7.53 18.26 -7.51
C LYS A 148 -8.09 19.43 -6.69
N THR A 149 -9.40 19.46 -6.45
CA THR A 149 -10.11 20.61 -5.84
C THR A 149 -10.44 20.41 -4.36
N TRP A 150 -10.06 19.28 -3.77
CA TRP A 150 -10.26 18.99 -2.36
C TRP A 150 -9.28 19.75 -1.47
N LEU A 151 -9.80 20.64 -0.61
CA LEU A 151 -9.05 21.35 0.42
C LEU A 151 -9.58 20.98 1.80
N LEU A 152 -8.72 20.36 2.61
CA LEU A 152 -8.89 20.07 4.04
C LEU A 152 -10.13 19.31 4.52
N LEU A 153 -11.21 19.17 3.73
CA LEU A 153 -12.44 18.34 3.89
C LEU A 153 -13.60 18.89 3.01
N ILE A 154 -13.44 20.06 2.39
CA ILE A 154 -14.44 20.73 1.53
C ILE A 154 -13.88 20.81 0.10
N MET A 155 -14.76 20.81 -0.89
CA MET A 155 -14.36 20.96 -2.29
C MET A 155 -14.64 22.37 -2.79
N GLN A 156 -13.64 23.02 -3.37
CA GLN A 156 -13.76 24.35 -3.96
C GLN A 156 -13.66 24.26 -5.48
N VAL A 157 -14.72 24.64 -6.19
CA VAL A 157 -14.72 24.71 -7.65
C VAL A 157 -14.69 26.17 -8.07
N LEU A 158 -13.67 26.55 -8.84
CA LEU A 158 -13.63 27.84 -9.52
C LEU A 158 -14.23 27.69 -10.91
N ILE A 159 -15.20 28.55 -11.19
CA ILE A 159 -15.94 28.58 -12.44
C ILE A 159 -15.75 29.97 -13.04
N THR A 160 -15.00 30.04 -14.13
CA THR A 160 -14.78 31.26 -14.92
C THR A 160 -15.60 31.20 -16.20
N ASN A 161 -16.17 32.35 -16.60
CA ASN A 161 -16.86 32.51 -17.89
C ASN A 161 -15.87 32.53 -19.06
#